data_AF-A0A9P5MXR0-F1
#
_entry.id   AF-A0A9P5MXR0-F1
#
_cell.length_a   1.000
_cell.length_b   1.000
_cell.length_c   1.000
_cell.angle_alpha   90.00
_cell.angle_beta   90.00
_cell.angle_gamma   90.00
#
_symmetry.space_group_name_H-M   'P 1'
#
loop_
_entity.id
_entity.type
_entity.pdbx_description
1 polymer ?
#
loop_
_entity_poly.entity_id
_entity_poly.type
_entity_poly.pdbx_seq_one_letter_code
_entity_poly.pdbx_strand_id
1 'polypeptide(L)'
;MIQSQRPYKLRGEICIGFASIFSFAAVMLLIFVHVGQTSTSSVPRGIAMAEVNVSQYGQALARGLGDPITGLYATNASAPLESEAGIRQVYKFGLYSYCGYLNNSAGTCTNKTLGNKYLPSAALLADMSLNYSALTIFIINGTSSFESQSIGSHTRSASYLILIGTICAFLALVMWTLYPFPILSVANNPSLSGVFKRTLAFLASACLAILATVFVVTGASLWTSAINTSESVNGLILNTTNIPLGIEVSSGPGLSLLWGAVGCLLVALIPYLISCCTFRG
;
A
#
# COMPACT_ATOMS: atom_id res chain seq x y z
N MET A 1 34.02 -47.40 -3.06
CA MET A 1 32.96 -46.54 -2.47
C MET A 1 33.29 -45.09 -2.78
N ILE A 2 32.93 -44.59 -3.97
CA ILE A 2 32.86 -43.15 -4.27
C ILE A 2 31.69 -42.97 -5.25
N GLN A 3 30.51 -42.66 -4.72
CA GLN A 3 29.39 -42.16 -5.52
C GLN A 3 29.77 -40.77 -6.03
N SER A 4 30.05 -40.69 -7.33
CA SER A 4 30.16 -39.43 -8.06
C SER A 4 28.81 -38.70 -7.96
N GLN A 5 28.81 -37.61 -7.19
CA GLN A 5 27.70 -36.66 -7.09
C GLN A 5 27.45 -36.07 -8.48
N ARG A 6 26.37 -36.49 -9.17
CA ARG A 6 25.93 -35.80 -10.39
C ARG A 6 25.47 -34.40 -9.98
N PRO A 7 26.07 -33.31 -10.49
CA PRO A 7 25.53 -31.99 -10.25
C PRO A 7 24.12 -31.95 -10.84
N TYR A 8 23.13 -31.63 -10.01
CA TYR A 8 21.75 -31.43 -10.43
C TYR A 8 21.73 -30.28 -11.44
N LYS A 9 21.72 -30.61 -12.74
CA LYS A 9 21.62 -29.63 -13.81
C LYS A 9 20.15 -29.18 -13.87
N LEU A 10 19.79 -28.20 -13.04
CA LEU A 10 18.50 -27.53 -13.12
C LEU A 10 18.32 -27.00 -14.55
N ARG A 11 17.31 -27.50 -15.26
CA ARG A 11 16.94 -26.97 -16.57
C ARG A 11 16.48 -25.53 -16.36
N GLY A 12 17.11 -24.57 -17.03
CA GLY A 12 16.78 -23.14 -16.91
C GLY A 12 15.29 -22.85 -17.14
N GLU A 13 14.62 -23.68 -17.95
CA GLU A 13 13.19 -23.66 -18.19
C GLU A 13 12.33 -23.82 -16.93
N ILE A 14 12.72 -24.72 -16.01
CA ILE A 14 12.02 -24.93 -14.74
C ILE A 14 12.22 -23.71 -13.83
N CYS A 15 13.45 -23.18 -13.79
CA CYS A 15 13.81 -22.03 -12.96
C CYS A 15 13.01 -20.79 -13.37
N ILE A 16 12.87 -20.55 -14.68
CA ILE A 16 12.11 -19.43 -15.21
C ILE A 16 10.59 -19.65 -15.09
N GLY A 17 10.11 -20.90 -15.20
CA GLY A 17 8.71 -21.24 -14.94
C GLY A 17 8.29 -20.94 -13.49
N PHE A 18 9.15 -21.22 -12.50
CA PHE A 18 8.90 -20.80 -11.12
C PHE A 18 8.91 -19.27 -10.98
N ALA A 19 9.88 -18.59 -11.60
CA ALA A 19 9.98 -17.13 -11.57
C ALA A 19 8.70 -16.44 -12.06
N SER A 20 8.12 -16.94 -13.16
CA SER A 20 6.95 -16.37 -13.80
C SER A 20 5.69 -16.53 -12.94
N ILE A 21 5.51 -17.67 -12.28
CA ILE A 21 4.38 -17.90 -11.36
C ILE A 21 4.44 -16.92 -10.18
N PHE A 22 5.59 -16.78 -9.53
CA PHE A 22 5.75 -15.84 -8.41
C PHE A 22 5.63 -14.38 -8.86
N SER A 23 6.17 -14.03 -10.02
CA SER A 23 6.01 -12.68 -10.58
C SER A 23 4.54 -12.38 -10.89
N PHE A 24 3.80 -13.35 -11.44
CA PHE A 24 2.38 -13.21 -11.73
C PHE A 24 1.56 -13.04 -10.45
N ALA A 25 1.84 -13.86 -9.43
CA ALA A 25 1.23 -13.72 -8.12
C ALA A 25 1.52 -12.34 -7.50
N ALA A 26 2.76 -11.85 -7.59
CA ALA A 26 3.14 -10.53 -7.10
C ALA A 26 2.34 -9.42 -7.77
N VAL A 27 2.22 -9.44 -9.11
CA VAL A 27 1.44 -8.44 -9.86
C VAL A 27 -0.04 -8.50 -9.47
N MET A 28 -0.61 -9.68 -9.29
CA MET A 28 -2.01 -9.81 -8.85
C MET A 28 -2.25 -9.21 -7.46
N LEU A 29 -1.36 -9.49 -6.50
CA LEU A 29 -1.42 -8.89 -5.16
C LEU A 29 -1.32 -7.35 -5.23
N LEU A 30 -0.42 -6.83 -6.06
CA LEU A 30 -0.24 -5.40 -6.27
C LEU A 30 -1.47 -4.74 -6.91
N ILE A 31 -2.17 -5.42 -7.83
CA ILE A 31 -3.43 -4.93 -8.39
C ILE A 31 -4.49 -4.80 -7.28
N PHE A 32 -4.59 -5.77 -6.37
CA PHE A 32 -5.53 -5.66 -5.25
C PHE A 32 -5.20 -4.49 -4.32
N VAL A 33 -3.92 -4.24 -4.05
CA VAL A 33 -3.49 -3.05 -3.28
C VAL A 33 -3.91 -1.75 -3.98
N HIS A 34 -3.78 -1.66 -5.30
CA HIS A 34 -4.21 -0.49 -6.08
C HIS A 34 -5.74 -0.28 -6.08
N VAL A 35 -6.52 -1.35 -6.06
CA VAL A 35 -7.99 -1.27 -6.04
C VAL A 35 -8.54 -1.00 -4.63
N GLY A 36 -7.75 -1.20 -3.57
CA GLY A 36 -8.14 -1.00 -2.18
C GLY A 36 -8.68 0.39 -1.87
N GLN A 37 -9.81 0.45 -1.13
CA GLN A 37 -10.53 1.67 -0.75
C GLN A 37 -10.88 2.64 -1.90
N THR A 38 -10.95 2.17 -3.14
CA THR A 38 -11.47 2.97 -4.27
C THR A 38 -12.99 2.99 -4.35
N SER A 39 -13.66 2.14 -3.58
CA SER A 39 -15.12 2.05 -3.53
C SER A 39 -15.54 1.41 -2.21
N THR A 40 -16.82 1.56 -1.88
CA THR A 40 -17.43 0.97 -0.68
C THR A 40 -17.92 -0.47 -0.90
N SER A 41 -17.77 -0.99 -2.12
CA SER A 41 -18.02 -2.41 -2.45
C SER A 41 -17.22 -3.36 -1.55
N SER A 42 -17.72 -4.59 -1.38
CA SER A 42 -17.19 -5.58 -0.42
C SER A 42 -15.69 -5.86 -0.58
N VAL A 43 -15.20 -5.99 -1.82
CA VAL A 43 -13.80 -6.33 -2.10
C VAL A 43 -12.85 -5.15 -1.84
N PRO A 44 -13.02 -3.95 -2.44
CA PRO A 44 -12.18 -2.79 -2.13
C PRO A 44 -12.21 -2.38 -0.66
N ARG A 45 -13.36 -2.54 0.01
CA ARG A 45 -13.54 -2.21 1.43
C ARG A 45 -12.67 -3.05 2.36
N GLY A 46 -12.44 -4.32 2.02
CA GLY A 46 -11.61 -5.22 2.83
C GLY A 46 -10.12 -4.94 2.74
N ILE A 47 -9.68 -4.16 1.74
CA ILE A 47 -8.28 -3.92 1.44
C ILE A 47 -7.97 -2.46 1.77
N ALA A 48 -7.45 -2.22 2.98
CA ALA A 48 -7.02 -0.91 3.45
C ALA A 48 -5.54 -0.93 3.81
N MET A 49 -4.81 0.15 3.56
CA MET A 49 -3.42 0.31 4.02
C MET A 49 -3.37 0.59 5.52
N ALA A 50 -4.23 1.49 5.98
CA ALA A 50 -4.36 1.86 7.39
C ALA A 50 -5.85 1.95 7.79
N GLU A 51 -6.15 1.60 9.03
CA GLU A 51 -7.47 1.70 9.63
C GLU A 51 -7.40 2.57 10.88
N VAL A 52 -8.28 3.57 10.96
CA VAL A 52 -8.39 4.49 12.09
C VAL A 52 -9.79 4.32 12.67
N ASN A 53 -9.85 3.72 13.86
CA ASN A 53 -11.08 3.51 14.62
C ASN A 53 -11.21 4.61 15.66
N VAL A 54 -12.32 5.35 15.60
CA VAL A 54 -12.65 6.44 16.52
C VAL A 54 -13.97 6.19 17.25
N SER A 55 -14.46 4.96 17.26
CA SER A 55 -15.74 4.60 17.91
C SER A 55 -15.76 4.89 19.42
N GLN A 56 -14.59 4.92 20.07
CA GLN A 56 -14.46 5.19 21.52
C GLN A 56 -14.16 6.65 21.82
N TYR A 57 -13.81 7.46 20.81
CA TYR A 57 -13.40 8.86 20.98
C TYR A 57 -14.46 9.70 21.71
N GLY A 58 -15.73 9.61 21.31
CA GLY A 58 -16.81 10.36 21.95
C GLY A 58 -17.08 9.94 23.40
N GLN A 59 -16.88 8.66 23.74
CA GLN A 59 -17.02 8.17 25.12
C GLN A 59 -15.85 8.64 25.99
N ALA A 60 -14.63 8.59 25.45
CA ALA A 60 -13.44 9.10 26.12
C ALA A 60 -13.58 10.60 26.40
N LEU A 61 -14.08 11.35 25.42
CA LEU A 61 -14.23 12.79 25.53
C LEU A 61 -15.37 13.20 26.48
N ALA A 62 -16.50 12.48 26.48
CA ALA A 62 -17.57 12.70 27.46
C ALA A 62 -17.10 12.46 28.91
N ARG A 63 -16.25 11.45 29.14
CA ARG A 63 -15.66 11.19 30.46
C ARG A 63 -14.58 12.20 30.84
N GLY A 64 -13.82 12.69 29.87
CA GLY A 64 -12.76 13.68 30.10
C GLY A 64 -13.28 15.08 30.41
N LEU A 65 -14.40 15.49 29.80
CA LEU A 65 -15.01 16.81 29.98
C LEU A 65 -16.12 16.82 31.04
N GLY A 66 -16.71 15.66 31.38
CA GLY A 66 -17.80 15.57 32.35
C GLY A 66 -19.19 15.92 31.79
N ASP A 67 -19.28 16.25 30.49
CA ASP A 67 -20.53 16.59 29.80
C ASP A 67 -20.85 15.60 28.66
N PRO A 68 -22.13 15.26 28.44
CA PRO A 68 -22.53 14.36 27.37
C PRO A 68 -22.30 14.99 25.99
N ILE A 69 -21.53 14.30 25.15
CA ILE A 69 -21.24 14.76 23.79
C ILE A 69 -22.35 14.33 22.85
N THR A 70 -23.03 15.32 22.27
CA THR A 70 -24.11 15.13 21.30
C THR A 70 -23.68 15.69 19.94
N GLY A 71 -23.96 14.95 18.86
CA GLY A 71 -23.68 15.40 17.48
C GLY A 71 -22.23 15.27 17.00
N LEU A 72 -21.34 14.58 17.74
CA LEU A 72 -19.96 14.32 17.28
C LEU A 72 -19.91 13.32 16.11
N TYR A 73 -20.69 12.24 16.19
CA TYR A 73 -20.74 11.21 15.16
C TYR A 73 -21.82 11.52 14.11
N ALA A 74 -21.50 11.29 12.84
CA ALA A 74 -22.47 11.38 11.76
C ALA A 74 -23.51 10.25 11.88
N THR A 75 -24.78 10.58 11.64
CA THR A 75 -25.90 9.62 11.63
C THR A 75 -26.24 9.10 10.23
N ASN A 76 -25.81 9.80 9.18
CA ASN A 76 -26.14 9.48 7.79
C ASN A 76 -24.91 9.03 7.01
N ALA A 77 -24.84 7.75 6.62
CA ALA A 77 -23.69 7.16 5.91
C ALA A 77 -23.43 7.76 4.50
N SER A 78 -24.43 8.39 3.88
CA SER A 78 -24.33 8.97 2.54
C SER A 78 -23.91 10.44 2.52
N ALA A 79 -23.81 11.09 3.69
CA ALA A 79 -23.32 12.46 3.76
C ALA A 79 -21.86 12.55 3.27
N PRO A 80 -21.51 13.60 2.50
CA PRO A 80 -20.15 13.78 1.99
C PRO A 80 -19.15 13.90 3.14
N LEU A 81 -17.94 13.36 2.93
CA LEU A 81 -16.80 13.59 3.81
C LEU A 81 -16.28 15.02 3.59
N GLU A 82 -15.58 15.54 4.59
CA GLU A 82 -14.99 16.90 4.66
C GLU A 82 -16.04 18.02 4.67
N SER A 83 -17.26 17.72 5.15
CA SER A 83 -18.40 18.66 5.17
C SER A 83 -18.88 18.98 6.60
N GLU A 84 -18.04 18.77 7.62
CA GLU A 84 -18.37 19.00 9.04
C GLU A 84 -19.64 18.27 9.53
N ALA A 85 -20.05 17.20 8.82
CA ALA A 85 -21.29 16.47 9.07
C ALA A 85 -21.19 15.44 10.22
N GLY A 86 -20.07 15.46 10.95
CA GLY A 86 -19.73 14.54 12.03
C GLY A 86 -18.77 13.44 11.60
N ILE A 87 -18.02 12.91 12.57
CA ILE A 87 -17.05 11.86 12.32
C ILE A 87 -17.70 10.50 12.09
N ARG A 88 -17.03 9.67 11.28
CA ARG A 88 -17.35 8.26 11.08
C ARG A 88 -16.66 7.42 12.14
N GLN A 89 -17.18 6.23 12.43
CA GLN A 89 -16.57 5.38 13.46
C GLN A 89 -15.26 4.76 13.00
N VAL A 90 -15.15 4.44 11.71
CA VAL A 90 -13.97 3.80 11.13
C VAL A 90 -13.60 4.47 9.83
N TYR A 91 -12.35 4.90 9.72
CA TYR A 91 -11.74 5.43 8.50
C TYR A 91 -10.74 4.42 7.97
N LYS A 92 -10.87 4.08 6.69
CA LYS A 92 -9.94 3.19 6.00
C LYS A 92 -9.25 3.94 4.90
N PHE A 93 -7.92 3.98 4.97
CA PHE A 93 -7.08 4.68 4.01
C PHE A 93 -6.53 3.69 3.00
N GLY A 94 -6.73 3.97 1.71
CA GLY A 94 -6.10 3.27 0.60
C GLY A 94 -4.97 4.08 -0.02
N LEU A 95 -4.51 3.64 -1.19
CA LEU A 95 -3.40 4.27 -1.91
C LEU A 95 -3.82 5.59 -2.61
N TYR A 96 -5.10 5.69 -3.00
CA TYR A 96 -5.64 6.78 -3.84
C TYR A 96 -6.77 7.57 -3.21
N SER A 97 -7.44 7.00 -2.22
CA SER A 97 -8.59 7.58 -1.56
C SER A 97 -8.71 6.99 -0.16
N TYR A 98 -9.58 7.61 0.64
CA TYR A 98 -9.96 7.06 1.93
C TYR A 98 -11.49 7.01 2.02
N CYS A 99 -11.99 6.07 2.81
CA CYS A 99 -13.41 5.87 3.00
C CYS A 99 -13.74 5.86 4.49
N GLY A 100 -14.81 6.56 4.85
CA GLY A 100 -15.34 6.58 6.21
C GLY A 100 -16.60 5.72 6.30
N TYR A 101 -16.68 4.88 7.32
CA TYR A 101 -17.76 3.93 7.53
C TYR A 101 -18.48 4.15 8.87
N LEU A 102 -19.81 4.06 8.82
CA LEU A 102 -20.70 3.80 9.95
C LEU A 102 -20.88 2.30 10.13
N ASN A 103 -20.72 1.82 11.36
CA ASN A 103 -20.94 0.42 11.74
C ASN A 103 -20.22 -0.56 10.81
N ASN A 104 -18.99 -0.23 10.39
CA ASN A 104 -18.10 -1.01 9.52
C ASN A 104 -18.62 -1.40 8.12
N SER A 105 -19.84 -0.98 7.74
CA SER A 105 -20.52 -1.52 6.56
C SER A 105 -21.04 -0.45 5.60
N ALA A 106 -21.64 0.62 6.11
CA ALA A 106 -22.20 1.69 5.31
C ALA A 106 -21.27 2.91 5.34
N GLY A 107 -20.84 3.42 4.19
CA GLY A 107 -19.89 4.52 4.14
C GLY A 107 -19.87 5.22 2.80
N THR A 108 -18.99 6.20 2.71
CA THR A 108 -18.67 6.94 1.48
C THR A 108 -17.16 7.14 1.38
N CYS A 109 -16.67 7.37 0.17
CA CYS A 109 -15.25 7.56 -0.10
C CYS A 109 -15.00 8.97 -0.66
N THR A 110 -13.81 9.50 -0.39
CA THR A 110 -13.37 10.76 -0.99
C THR A 110 -13.01 10.63 -2.45
N ASN A 111 -12.77 11.78 -3.09
CA ASN A 111 -12.34 11.82 -4.48
C ASN A 111 -11.03 11.05 -4.68
N LYS A 112 -10.94 10.32 -5.79
CA LYS A 112 -9.79 9.46 -6.11
C LYS A 112 -8.68 10.33 -6.66
N THR A 113 -7.59 10.45 -5.93
CA THR A 113 -6.44 11.22 -6.37
C THR A 113 -5.17 10.36 -6.33
N LEU A 114 -4.40 10.41 -7.41
CA LEU A 114 -3.14 9.70 -7.47
C LEU A 114 -2.15 10.35 -6.48
N GLY A 115 -1.64 9.56 -5.54
CA GLY A 115 -0.72 10.06 -4.51
C GLY A 115 -1.45 10.85 -3.43
N ASN A 116 -2.66 10.44 -3.05
CA ASN A 116 -3.35 10.99 -1.90
C ASN A 116 -2.45 10.89 -0.65
N LYS A 117 -2.37 11.98 0.11
CA LYS A 117 -1.53 12.03 1.31
C LYS A 117 -2.27 11.32 2.44
N TYR A 118 -1.58 10.43 3.15
CA TYR A 118 -2.12 9.85 4.38
C TYR A 118 -2.01 10.90 5.50
N LEU A 119 -3.15 11.52 5.84
CA LEU A 119 -3.28 12.56 6.86
C LEU A 119 -4.53 12.27 7.69
N PRO A 120 -4.47 11.32 8.64
CA PRO A 120 -5.63 10.91 9.41
C PRO A 120 -6.18 12.06 10.26
N SER A 121 -5.33 12.84 10.93
CA SER A 121 -5.73 14.01 11.73
C SER A 121 -6.54 15.03 10.93
N ALA A 122 -6.05 15.43 9.75
CA ALA A 122 -6.74 16.39 8.89
C ALA A 122 -8.10 15.85 8.40
N ALA A 123 -8.17 14.57 8.04
CA ALA A 123 -9.42 13.94 7.61
C ALA A 123 -10.45 13.87 8.74
N LEU A 124 -10.02 13.56 9.97
CA LEU A 124 -10.89 13.60 11.15
C LEU A 124 -11.39 15.02 11.45
N LEU A 125 -10.48 16.00 11.45
CA LEU A 125 -10.80 17.39 11.77
C LEU A 125 -11.74 18.03 10.75
N ALA A 126 -11.63 17.67 9.46
CA ALA A 126 -12.51 18.15 8.40
C ALA A 126 -13.94 17.58 8.48
N ASP A 127 -14.11 16.42 9.10
CA ASP A 127 -15.43 15.81 9.34
C ASP A 127 -16.07 16.28 10.66
N MET A 128 -15.28 16.76 11.61
CA MET A 128 -15.76 17.26 12.89
C MET A 128 -16.45 18.63 12.74
N SER A 129 -17.42 18.90 13.60
CA SER A 129 -17.95 20.26 13.75
C SER A 129 -16.92 21.17 14.44
N LEU A 130 -16.98 22.47 14.15
CA LEU A 130 -16.02 23.49 14.64
C LEU A 130 -15.80 23.48 16.16
N ASN A 131 -16.83 23.15 16.94
CA ASN A 131 -16.75 23.11 18.40
C ASN A 131 -15.83 21.97 18.90
N TYR A 132 -15.85 20.82 18.21
CA TYR A 132 -15.04 19.66 18.59
C TYR A 132 -13.69 19.65 17.90
N SER A 133 -13.57 20.21 16.68
CA SER A 133 -12.29 20.27 15.96
C SER A 133 -11.26 21.13 16.71
N ALA A 134 -11.66 22.29 17.26
CA ALA A 134 -10.78 23.13 18.06
C ALA A 134 -10.23 22.43 19.32
N LEU A 135 -11.10 21.68 20.01
CA LEU A 135 -10.73 20.90 21.18
C LEU A 135 -9.77 19.75 20.81
N THR A 136 -10.05 19.08 19.69
CA THR A 136 -9.26 17.96 19.18
C THR A 136 -7.87 18.42 18.74
N ILE A 137 -7.77 19.59 18.09
CA ILE A 137 -6.48 20.21 17.74
C ILE A 137 -5.65 20.47 19.00
N PHE A 138 -6.24 20.97 20.07
CA PHE A 138 -5.50 21.21 21.32
C PHE A 138 -4.95 19.92 21.92
N ILE A 139 -5.73 18.82 21.85
CA ILE A 139 -5.31 17.50 22.34
C ILE A 139 -4.22 16.89 21.43
N ILE A 140 -4.36 17.04 20.11
CA ILE A 140 -3.46 16.44 19.11
C ILE A 140 -2.16 17.23 18.90
N ASN A 141 -2.16 18.55 19.02
CA ASN A 141 -0.96 19.38 18.80
C ASN A 141 0.14 19.13 19.85
N GLY A 142 -0.22 18.49 20.98
CA GLY A 142 0.76 17.93 21.93
C GLY A 142 1.52 16.70 21.39
N THR A 143 1.15 16.19 20.21
CA THR A 143 1.54 14.88 19.66
C THR A 143 2.04 15.06 18.23
N SER A 144 3.23 15.66 18.12
CA SER A 144 3.87 16.06 16.85
C SER A 144 3.96 14.95 15.79
N SER A 145 3.85 13.68 16.19
CA SER A 145 3.86 12.51 15.31
C SER A 145 2.60 12.34 14.46
N PHE A 146 1.41 12.77 14.93
CA PHE A 146 0.14 12.52 14.23
C PHE A 146 -0.23 13.58 13.18
N GLU A 147 0.35 14.78 13.29
CA GLU A 147 0.09 15.93 12.42
C GLU A 147 1.29 16.24 11.51
N SER A 148 2.25 15.32 11.36
CA SER A 148 3.44 15.65 10.60
C SER A 148 3.16 15.66 9.08
N GLN A 149 3.39 16.81 8.45
CA GLN A 149 3.38 16.95 6.98
C GLN A 149 4.35 15.97 6.29
N SER A 150 5.36 15.50 7.03
CA SER A 150 6.29 14.44 6.64
C SER A 150 5.58 13.12 6.34
N ILE A 151 4.61 12.67 7.15
CA ILE A 151 3.85 11.43 6.86
C ILE A 151 3.12 11.54 5.51
N GLY A 152 2.51 12.69 5.26
CA GLY A 152 1.82 12.96 4.00
C GLY A 152 2.77 12.95 2.79
N SER A 153 4.00 13.46 2.92
CA SER A 153 4.98 13.47 1.82
C SER A 153 5.60 12.09 1.57
N HIS A 154 5.86 11.32 2.63
CA HIS A 154 6.35 9.94 2.54
C HIS A 154 5.32 9.03 1.87
N THR A 155 4.06 9.08 2.29
CA THR A 155 2.99 8.25 1.71
C THR A 155 2.68 8.62 0.26
N ARG A 156 2.70 9.91 -0.08
CA ARG A 156 2.58 10.35 -1.48
C ARG A 156 3.69 9.77 -2.35
N SER A 157 4.94 9.90 -1.93
CA SER A 157 6.09 9.35 -2.65
C SER A 157 6.01 7.83 -2.77
N ALA A 158 5.62 7.16 -1.68
CA ALA A 158 5.43 5.71 -1.65
C ALA A 158 4.38 5.24 -2.66
N SER A 159 3.25 5.92 -2.77
CA SER A 159 2.20 5.59 -3.75
C SER A 159 2.70 5.69 -5.21
N TYR A 160 3.55 6.66 -5.53
CA TYR A 160 4.19 6.74 -6.85
C TYR A 160 5.21 5.62 -7.07
N LEU A 161 6.04 5.33 -6.08
CA LEU A 161 7.04 4.26 -6.15
C LEU A 161 6.38 2.89 -6.35
N ILE A 162 5.30 2.61 -5.61
CA ILE A 162 4.52 1.38 -5.78
C ILE A 162 3.98 1.33 -7.21
N LEU A 163 3.33 2.38 -7.71
CA LEU A 163 2.78 2.40 -9.07
C LEU A 163 3.85 2.17 -10.14
N ILE A 164 4.96 2.89 -10.10
CA ILE A 164 6.07 2.71 -11.05
C ILE A 164 6.64 1.29 -10.94
N GLY A 165 6.84 0.80 -9.71
CA GLY A 165 7.28 -0.57 -9.45
C GLY A 165 6.34 -1.62 -10.03
N THR A 166 5.01 -1.42 -9.92
CA THR A 166 4.02 -2.33 -10.50
C THR A 166 4.07 -2.36 -12.03
N ILE A 167 4.27 -1.20 -12.67
CA ILE A 167 4.43 -1.10 -14.12
C ILE A 167 5.71 -1.79 -14.56
N CYS A 168 6.83 -1.57 -13.86
CA CYS A 168 8.09 -2.26 -14.14
C CYS A 168 7.98 -3.77 -13.97
N ALA A 169 7.31 -4.26 -12.91
CA ALA A 169 7.07 -5.68 -12.69
C ALA A 169 6.22 -6.31 -13.79
N PHE A 170 5.16 -5.61 -14.22
CA PHE A 170 4.31 -6.05 -15.31
C PHE A 170 5.08 -6.08 -16.65
N LEU A 171 5.85 -5.05 -16.96
CA LEU A 171 6.68 -5.00 -18.17
C LEU A 171 7.74 -6.10 -18.17
N ALA A 172 8.36 -6.41 -17.02
CA ALA A 172 9.31 -7.51 -16.91
C ALA A 172 8.65 -8.87 -17.25
N LEU A 173 7.42 -9.11 -16.78
CA LEU A 173 6.63 -10.30 -17.11
C LEU A 173 6.21 -10.36 -18.59
N VAL A 174 5.71 -9.25 -19.14
CA VAL A 174 5.23 -9.18 -20.52
C VAL A 174 6.40 -9.35 -21.49
N MET A 175 7.52 -8.68 -21.25
CA MET A 175 8.69 -8.77 -22.12
C MET A 175 9.25 -10.20 -22.19
N TRP A 176 9.12 -10.98 -21.11
CA TRP A 176 9.45 -12.40 -21.10
C TRP A 176 8.46 -13.24 -21.95
N THR A 177 7.16 -13.06 -21.73
CA THR A 177 6.11 -13.87 -22.35
C THR A 177 5.88 -13.55 -23.83
N LEU A 178 6.20 -12.34 -24.29
CA LEU A 178 6.07 -11.93 -25.69
C LEU A 178 7.30 -12.24 -26.54
N TYR A 179 8.45 -12.65 -25.97
CA TYR A 179 9.64 -12.93 -26.78
C TYR A 179 9.57 -14.17 -27.70
N PRO A 180 8.62 -15.13 -27.59
CA PRO A 180 8.36 -16.09 -28.67
C PRO A 180 7.33 -15.59 -29.71
N PHE A 181 6.72 -14.40 -29.55
CA PHE A 181 5.72 -13.86 -30.48
C PHE A 181 6.20 -12.55 -31.14
N PRO A 182 6.50 -12.55 -32.47
CA PRO A 182 7.04 -11.40 -33.16
C PRO A 182 5.90 -10.43 -33.50
N ILE A 183 5.59 -9.45 -32.65
CA ILE A 183 4.60 -8.41 -33.02
C ILE A 183 4.99 -6.98 -32.66
N LEU A 184 6.16 -6.73 -32.05
CA LEU A 184 6.64 -5.36 -31.87
C LEU A 184 8.15 -5.22 -32.09
N SER A 185 8.56 -5.57 -33.31
CA SER A 185 9.82 -5.13 -33.91
C SER A 185 9.66 -3.69 -34.42
N VAL A 186 9.85 -2.69 -33.55
CA VAL A 186 10.08 -1.29 -33.98
C VAL A 186 11.53 -0.91 -33.71
N ALA A 187 12.44 -1.74 -34.23
CA ALA A 187 13.84 -1.37 -34.41
C ALA A 187 14.32 -2.01 -35.70
N ASN A 188 13.99 -1.35 -36.81
CA ASN A 188 14.50 -1.64 -38.14
C ASN A 188 16.03 -1.58 -38.12
N ASN A 189 16.67 -2.75 -38.10
CA ASN A 189 17.97 -3.02 -38.73
C ASN A 189 18.19 -4.56 -38.74
N PRO A 190 18.12 -5.22 -39.91
CA PRO A 190 18.21 -6.67 -40.06
C PRO A 190 19.60 -7.07 -40.50
N SER A 191 20.55 -7.25 -39.57
CA SER A 191 21.81 -7.94 -39.86
C SER A 191 22.57 -8.29 -38.56
N LEU A 192 23.00 -9.55 -38.38
CA LEU A 192 23.78 -10.13 -37.25
C LEU A 192 23.04 -10.42 -35.91
N SER A 193 21.85 -11.02 -35.92
CA SER A 193 21.60 -12.48 -35.87
C SER A 193 21.55 -13.12 -34.45
N GLY A 194 20.34 -13.08 -33.85
CA GLY A 194 19.82 -14.09 -32.91
C GLY A 194 20.22 -14.00 -31.44
N VAL A 195 21.50 -14.26 -31.13
CA VAL A 195 21.93 -14.61 -29.76
C VAL A 195 22.12 -13.37 -28.88
N PHE A 196 22.69 -12.29 -29.44
CA PHE A 196 22.96 -11.04 -28.71
C PHE A 196 21.67 -10.30 -28.31
N LYS A 197 20.63 -10.34 -29.16
CA LYS A 197 19.31 -9.75 -28.88
C LYS A 197 18.59 -10.47 -27.74
N ARG A 198 18.80 -11.78 -27.60
CA ARG A 198 18.20 -12.59 -26.53
C ARG A 198 18.84 -12.28 -25.18
N THR A 199 20.18 -12.24 -25.12
CA THR A 199 20.92 -11.91 -23.89
C THR A 199 20.63 -10.49 -23.38
N LEU A 200 20.52 -9.49 -24.28
CA LEU A 200 20.23 -8.10 -23.89
C LEU A 200 18.78 -7.93 -23.40
N ALA A 201 17.82 -8.65 -24.00
CA ALA A 201 16.43 -8.68 -23.50
C ALA A 201 16.33 -9.33 -22.11
N PHE A 202 17.07 -10.41 -21.86
CA PHE A 202 17.17 -11.02 -20.53
C PHE A 202 17.77 -10.05 -19.51
N LEU A 203 18.87 -9.37 -19.85
CA LEU A 203 19.50 -8.39 -18.97
C LEU A 203 18.55 -7.23 -18.65
N ALA A 204 17.86 -6.69 -19.66
CA ALA A 204 16.89 -5.61 -19.48
C ALA A 204 15.72 -6.05 -18.58
N SER A 205 15.21 -7.28 -18.74
CA SER A 205 14.15 -7.82 -17.88
C SER A 205 14.61 -8.00 -16.43
N ALA A 206 15.85 -8.44 -16.22
CA ALA A 206 16.42 -8.57 -14.89
C ALA A 206 16.62 -7.20 -14.22
N CYS A 207 17.12 -6.19 -14.95
CA CYS A 207 17.22 -4.82 -14.45
C CYS A 207 15.86 -4.24 -14.07
N LEU A 208 14.83 -4.44 -14.91
CA LEU A 208 13.47 -4.00 -14.62
C LEU A 208 12.87 -4.71 -13.39
N ALA A 209 13.13 -6.01 -13.23
CA ALA A 209 12.69 -6.77 -12.07
C ALA A 209 13.38 -6.30 -10.77
N ILE A 210 14.68 -5.98 -10.82
CA ILE A 210 15.42 -5.40 -9.69
C ILE A 210 14.83 -4.04 -9.34
N LEU A 211 14.66 -3.14 -10.32
CA LEU A 211 14.09 -1.81 -10.10
C LEU A 211 12.68 -1.89 -9.52
N ALA A 212 11.84 -2.77 -10.06
CA ALA A 212 10.50 -3.02 -9.54
C ALA A 212 10.55 -3.44 -8.06
N THR A 213 11.42 -4.39 -7.72
CA THR A 213 11.58 -4.88 -6.34
C THR A 213 12.01 -3.75 -5.41
N VAL A 214 13.02 -2.96 -5.80
CA VAL A 214 13.51 -1.83 -4.99
C VAL A 214 12.41 -0.78 -4.78
N PHE A 215 11.66 -0.41 -5.82
CA PHE A 215 10.59 0.58 -5.71
C PHE A 215 9.41 0.08 -4.87
N VAL A 216 9.01 -1.19 -5.01
CA VAL A 216 7.91 -1.76 -4.20
C VAL A 216 8.34 -1.93 -2.73
N VAL A 217 9.58 -2.38 -2.46
CA VAL A 217 10.11 -2.49 -1.08
C VAL A 217 10.19 -1.13 -0.41
N THR A 218 10.73 -0.12 -1.10
CA THR A 218 10.81 1.25 -0.57
C THR A 218 9.43 1.87 -0.36
N GLY A 219 8.47 1.62 -1.26
CA GLY A 219 7.09 2.01 -1.06
C GLY A 219 6.44 1.34 0.16
N ALA A 220 6.66 0.04 0.34
CA ALA A 220 6.14 -0.72 1.47
C ALA A 220 6.73 -0.27 2.81
N SER A 221 8.03 0.02 2.85
CA SER A 221 8.70 0.50 4.06
C SER A 221 8.25 1.91 4.46
N LEU A 222 8.06 2.81 3.49
CA LEU A 222 7.53 4.15 3.74
C LEU A 222 6.10 4.11 4.29
N TRP A 223 5.23 3.25 3.74
CA TRP A 223 3.87 3.05 4.27
C TRP A 223 3.89 2.45 5.68
N THR A 224 4.76 1.48 5.94
CA THR A 224 4.90 0.88 7.27
C THR A 224 5.36 1.92 8.30
N SER A 225 6.36 2.73 7.96
CA SER A 225 6.86 3.81 8.83
C SER A 225 5.79 4.87 9.12
N ALA A 226 5.02 5.26 8.10
CA ALA A 226 3.92 6.20 8.25
C ALA A 226 2.85 5.69 9.23
N ILE A 227 2.49 4.41 9.13
CA ILE A 227 1.49 3.79 10.03
C ILE A 227 2.03 3.69 11.45
N ASN A 228 3.23 3.16 11.64
CA ASN A 228 3.86 3.05 12.97
C ASN A 228 4.02 4.42 13.65
N THR A 229 4.28 5.47 12.87
CA THR A 229 4.34 6.84 13.40
C THR A 229 2.95 7.33 13.84
N SER A 230 1.89 6.97 13.11
CA SER A 230 0.51 7.31 13.50
C SER A 230 -0.04 6.48 14.66
N GLU A 231 0.47 5.27 14.90
CA GLU A 231 0.11 4.42 16.05
C GLU A 231 0.52 5.04 17.39
N SER A 232 1.39 6.04 17.41
CA SER A 232 1.74 6.78 18.63
C SER A 232 0.51 7.40 19.32
N VAL A 233 -0.57 7.65 18.57
CA VAL A 233 -1.84 8.18 19.09
C VAL A 233 -2.56 7.19 20.00
N ASN A 234 -2.36 5.89 19.81
CA ASN A 234 -3.04 4.86 20.58
C ASN A 234 -2.64 4.91 22.07
N GLY A 235 -1.42 5.39 22.35
CA GLY A 235 -0.90 5.58 23.70
C GLY A 235 -1.29 6.90 24.36
N LEU A 236 -2.11 7.73 23.71
CA LEU A 236 -2.46 9.05 24.27
C LEU A 236 -3.50 8.91 25.37
N ILE A 237 -3.15 9.50 26.50
CA ILE A 237 -3.95 9.52 27.71
C ILE A 237 -4.36 10.96 27.98
N LEU A 238 -5.64 11.18 28.25
CA LEU A 238 -6.13 12.47 28.74
C LEU A 238 -5.55 12.69 30.16
N ASN A 239 -4.62 13.64 30.28
CA ASN A 239 -3.82 13.93 31.49
C ASN A 239 -4.66 14.17 32.77
N THR A 240 -5.95 14.44 32.61
CA THR A 240 -6.86 14.71 33.72
C THR A 240 -7.52 13.47 34.31
N THR A 241 -7.56 12.34 33.59
CA THR A 241 -8.40 11.19 33.99
C THR A 241 -7.79 9.81 33.74
N ASN A 242 -6.55 9.70 33.23
CA ASN A 242 -5.94 8.41 32.86
C ASN A 242 -6.76 7.58 31.84
N ILE A 243 -7.62 8.24 31.05
CA ILE A 243 -8.47 7.59 30.04
C ILE A 243 -7.79 7.68 28.67
N PRO A 244 -7.67 6.57 27.90
CA PRO A 244 -7.14 6.61 26.55
C PRO A 244 -8.04 7.45 25.64
N LEU A 245 -7.44 8.14 24.67
CA LEU A 245 -8.15 9.07 23.78
C LEU A 245 -9.28 8.39 22.97
N GLY A 246 -9.21 7.08 22.75
CA GLY A 246 -10.23 6.33 22.01
C GLY A 246 -10.14 6.48 20.49
N ILE A 247 -8.98 6.95 20.00
CA ILE A 247 -8.56 6.91 18.60
C ILE A 247 -7.51 5.81 18.49
N GLU A 248 -7.82 4.76 17.75
CA GLU A 248 -6.94 3.62 17.53
C GLU A 248 -6.59 3.54 16.05
N VAL A 249 -5.31 3.67 15.73
CA VAL A 249 -4.75 3.45 14.41
C VAL A 249 -4.16 2.04 14.36
N SER A 250 -4.44 1.32 13.28
CA SER A 250 -3.91 -0.02 13.05
C SER A 250 -3.55 -0.23 11.57
N SER A 251 -2.59 -1.11 11.33
CA SER A 251 -2.26 -1.54 9.98
C SER A 251 -3.39 -2.36 9.35
N GLY A 252 -3.72 -2.05 8.09
CA GLY A 252 -4.78 -2.74 7.37
C GLY A 252 -4.28 -3.93 6.54
N PRO A 253 -5.19 -4.81 6.05
CA PRO A 253 -4.83 -5.98 5.24
C PRO A 253 -4.13 -5.65 3.91
N GLY A 254 -4.27 -4.43 3.40
CA GLY A 254 -3.56 -3.97 2.21
C GLY A 254 -2.04 -3.93 2.41
N LEU A 255 -1.58 -3.62 3.63
CA LEU A 255 -0.15 -3.58 3.94
C LEU A 255 0.46 -5.00 3.94
N SER A 256 -0.26 -5.99 4.47
CA SER A 256 0.19 -7.39 4.45
C SER A 256 0.21 -7.96 3.04
N LEU A 257 -0.76 -7.60 2.18
CA LEU A 257 -0.76 -7.95 0.76
C LEU A 257 0.44 -7.32 0.02
N LEU A 258 0.79 -6.08 0.34
CA LEU A 258 1.93 -5.39 -0.25
C LEU A 258 3.26 -6.09 0.13
N TRP A 259 3.44 -6.47 1.40
CA TRP A 259 4.60 -7.25 1.83
C TRP A 259 4.60 -8.68 1.24
N GLY A 260 3.43 -9.30 1.08
CA GLY A 260 3.30 -10.57 0.35
C GLY A 260 3.77 -10.45 -1.10
N ALA A 261 3.44 -9.35 -1.77
CA ALA A 261 3.92 -9.07 -3.13
C ALA A 261 5.43 -8.86 -3.18
N VAL A 262 6.01 -8.14 -2.21
CA VAL A 262 7.47 -8.01 -2.05
C VAL A 262 8.13 -9.37 -1.91
N GLY A 263 7.59 -10.24 -1.05
CA GLY A 263 8.10 -11.60 -0.87
C GLY A 263 8.10 -12.40 -2.18
N CYS A 264 7.01 -12.32 -2.95
CA CYS A 264 6.91 -12.96 -4.26
C CYS A 264 7.92 -12.39 -5.27
N LEU A 265 8.13 -11.07 -5.30
CA LEU A 265 9.13 -10.45 -6.18
C LEU A 265 10.55 -10.87 -5.82
N LEU A 266 10.88 -10.95 -4.52
CA LEU A 266 12.20 -11.39 -4.05
C LEU A 266 12.48 -12.85 -4.41
N VAL A 267 11.48 -13.73 -4.22
CA VAL A 267 11.59 -15.14 -4.61
C VAL A 267 11.73 -15.28 -6.13
N ALA A 268 11.01 -14.47 -6.90
CA ALA A 268 11.12 -14.43 -8.35
C ALA A 268 12.46 -13.84 -8.84
N LEU A 269 13.12 -12.99 -8.05
CA LEU A 269 14.38 -12.35 -8.45
C LEU A 269 15.54 -13.34 -8.56
N ILE A 270 15.61 -14.34 -7.67
CA ILE A 270 16.66 -15.37 -7.64
C ILE A 270 16.80 -16.08 -9.00
N PRO A 271 15.74 -16.68 -9.57
CA PRO A 271 15.82 -17.34 -10.87
C PRO A 271 16.12 -16.38 -12.02
N TYR A 272 15.66 -15.12 -11.97
CA TYR A 272 16.02 -14.12 -13.00
C TYR A 272 17.52 -13.79 -12.99
N LEU A 273 18.12 -13.63 -11.81
CA LEU A 273 19.56 -13.39 -11.67
C LEU A 273 20.39 -14.59 -12.10
N ILE A 274 20.00 -15.80 -11.69
CA ILE A 274 20.69 -17.03 -12.11
C ILE A 274 20.59 -17.19 -13.62
N SER A 275 19.42 -16.99 -14.22
CA SER A 275 19.25 -17.07 -15.68
C SER A 275 20.12 -16.03 -16.40
N CYS A 276 20.21 -14.81 -15.89
CA CYS A 276 21.06 -13.77 -16.49
C CYS A 276 22.57 -14.12 -16.44
N CYS A 277 23.04 -14.73 -15.35
CA CYS A 277 24.45 -15.06 -15.15
C CYS A 277 24.86 -16.43 -15.73
N THR A 278 23.92 -17.34 -15.94
CA THR A 278 24.20 -18.73 -16.39
C THR A 278 23.85 -18.99 -17.86
N PHE A 279 23.14 -18.08 -18.54
CA PHE A 279 22.85 -18.21 -19.96
C PHE A 279 24.11 -17.97 -20.80
N ARG A 280 24.84 -19.05 -21.08
CA ARG A 280 25.77 -19.13 -22.22
C ARG A 280 24.94 -19.31 -23.49
N GLY A 281 25.08 -18.36 -24.43
CA GLY A 281 24.54 -18.46 -25.78
C GLY A 281 25.10 -19.66 -26.55
#